data_AF-A0AAU9IC97-F1
#
_entry.id   AF-A0AAU9IC97-F1
#
_cell.length_a   1.000
_cell.length_b   1.000
_cell.length_c   1.000
_cell.angle_alpha   90.00
_cell.angle_beta   90.00
_cell.angle_gamma   90.00
#
_symmetry.space_group_name_H-M   'P 1'
#
loop_
_entity.id
_entity.type
_entity.pdbx_description
1 polymer ?
#
loop_
_entity_poly.entity_id
_entity_poly.type
_entity_poly.pdbx_seq_one_letter_code
_entity_poly.pdbx_strand_id
1 'polypeptide(L)'
;MMLIFSIPKYIFRMIHVFAGCFILGNAFADLIWDERDEDSYALIKFLCLIFLFISGVVNLILLKPSKIFDENTNKLWVRLIYAKLVLWLFYLPYFFACLIDFSYPSAIIEVILAVIIILISSFAKTVRDGNAKTPEEIAKLRD
;
A
#
# COMPACT_ATOMS: atom_id res chain seq x y z
N MET A 1 14.24 -0.23 -25.21
CA MET A 1 13.67 -1.30 -24.35
C MET A 1 13.49 -0.91 -22.87
N MET A 2 14.15 0.15 -22.36
CA MET A 2 14.06 0.60 -20.96
C MET A 2 12.76 1.38 -20.61
N LEU A 3 12.12 2.00 -21.61
CA LEU A 3 10.89 2.81 -21.47
C LEU A 3 9.62 1.96 -21.26
N ILE A 4 9.51 0.81 -21.92
CA ILE A 4 8.30 -0.04 -21.90
C ILE A 4 8.08 -0.65 -20.50
N PHE A 5 9.14 -0.95 -19.74
CA PHE A 5 9.01 -1.42 -18.35
C PHE A 5 8.82 -0.29 -17.33
N SER A 6 9.12 0.96 -17.70
CA SER A 6 9.02 2.11 -16.80
C SER A 6 7.59 2.65 -16.72
N ILE A 7 6.87 2.69 -17.85
CA ILE A 7 5.49 3.22 -17.90
C ILE A 7 4.52 2.44 -17.00
N PRO A 8 4.44 1.09 -17.07
CA PRO A 8 3.56 0.32 -16.19
C PRO A 8 3.86 0.55 -14.71
N LYS A 9 5.15 0.63 -14.34
CA LYS A 9 5.58 0.91 -12.97
C LYS A 9 5.05 2.25 -12.45
N TYR A 10 5.07 3.30 -13.27
CA TYR A 10 4.51 4.59 -12.91
C TYR A 10 2.98 4.56 -12.80
N ILE A 11 2.30 3.88 -13.73
CA ILE A 11 0.84 3.73 -13.71
C ILE A 11 0.38 3.03 -12.42
N PHE A 12 0.97 1.88 -12.08
CA PHE A 12 0.64 1.15 -10.84
C PHE A 12 0.91 1.99 -9.60
N ARG A 13 1.98 2.80 -9.62
CA ARG A 13 2.29 3.72 -8.52
C ARG A 13 1.23 4.81 -8.39
N MET A 14 0.77 5.39 -9.49
CA MET A 14 -0.30 6.40 -9.47
C MET A 14 -1.61 5.80 -8.95
N ILE A 15 -1.99 4.62 -9.44
CA ILE A 15 -3.16 3.87 -8.96
C ILE A 15 -3.06 3.63 -7.45
N HIS A 16 -1.89 3.21 -6.96
CA HIS A 16 -1.66 3.00 -5.52
C HIS A 16 -1.89 4.27 -4.70
N VAL A 17 -1.35 5.40 -5.16
CA VAL A 17 -1.46 6.67 -4.43
C VAL A 17 -2.91 7.15 -4.43
N PHE A 18 -3.58 7.14 -5.59
CA PHE A 18 -4.98 7.57 -5.68
C PHE A 18 -5.91 6.71 -4.83
N ALA A 19 -5.77 5.39 -4.92
CA ALA A 19 -6.58 4.48 -4.12
C ALA A 19 -6.31 4.65 -2.61
N GLY A 20 -5.04 4.85 -2.23
CA GLY A 20 -4.68 5.13 -0.84
C GLY A 20 -5.27 6.44 -0.32
N CYS A 21 -5.15 7.52 -1.10
CA CYS A 21 -5.74 8.82 -0.77
C CYS A 21 -7.26 8.75 -0.68
N PHE A 22 -7.91 8.00 -1.57
CA PHE A 22 -9.36 7.83 -1.55
C PHE A 22 -9.82 7.12 -0.27
N ILE A 23 -9.22 5.99 0.09
CA ILE A 23 -9.58 5.26 1.32
C ILE A 23 -9.35 6.11 2.56
N LEU A 24 -8.23 6.82 2.63
CA LEU A 24 -7.92 7.73 3.72
C LEU A 24 -8.92 8.87 3.84
N GLY A 25 -9.16 9.57 2.73
CA GLY A 25 -10.13 10.66 2.69
C GLY A 25 -11.52 10.17 3.09
N ASN A 26 -11.89 8.94 2.72
CA ASN A 26 -13.18 8.39 3.08
C ASN A 26 -13.27 8.02 4.57
N ALA A 27 -12.24 7.35 5.13
CA ALA A 27 -12.20 7.02 6.55
C ALA A 27 -12.27 8.28 7.43
N PHE A 28 -11.53 9.35 7.06
CA PHE A 28 -11.60 10.62 7.78
C PHE A 28 -12.95 11.30 7.63
N ALA A 29 -13.54 11.26 6.45
CA ALA A 29 -14.81 11.92 6.25
C ALA A 29 -15.97 11.12 6.89
N ASP A 30 -15.87 9.80 7.07
CA ASP A 30 -16.85 9.01 7.84
C ASP A 30 -16.75 9.35 9.32
N LEU A 31 -15.54 9.54 9.84
CA LEU A 31 -15.33 10.00 11.23
C LEU A 31 -15.87 11.41 11.48
N ILE A 32 -15.77 12.32 10.50
CA ILE A 32 -16.19 13.72 10.67
C ILE A 32 -17.70 13.88 10.44
N TRP A 33 -18.26 13.15 9.47
CA TRP A 33 -19.62 13.41 8.99
C TRP A 33 -20.70 12.39 9.39
N ASP A 34 -20.38 11.26 10.04
CA ASP A 34 -21.23 10.22 10.72
C ASP A 34 -22.53 9.72 10.03
N GLU A 35 -23.23 10.53 9.24
CA GLU A 35 -24.49 10.29 8.54
C GLU A 35 -24.31 10.27 7.00
N ARG A 36 -23.23 9.65 6.50
CA ARG A 36 -23.08 9.49 5.04
C ARG A 36 -23.67 8.16 4.60
N ASP A 37 -24.37 8.20 3.48
CA ASP A 37 -24.94 7.03 2.82
C ASP A 37 -23.79 6.12 2.36
N GLU A 38 -23.44 5.13 3.20
CA GLU A 38 -22.25 4.28 3.04
C GLU A 38 -22.26 3.49 1.73
N ASP A 39 -23.46 3.16 1.23
CA ASP A 39 -23.69 2.36 0.03
C ASP A 39 -23.17 3.03 -1.24
N SER A 40 -23.24 4.36 -1.31
CA SER A 40 -22.84 5.12 -2.50
C SER A 40 -21.35 5.00 -2.81
N TYR A 41 -20.52 4.71 -1.81
CA TYR A 41 -19.07 4.66 -1.95
C TYR A 41 -18.47 3.28 -1.65
N ALA A 42 -19.24 2.33 -1.15
CA ALA A 42 -18.78 0.99 -0.81
C ALA A 42 -18.07 0.29 -1.98
N LEU A 43 -18.65 0.32 -3.19
CA LEU A 43 -18.04 -0.28 -4.38
C LEU A 43 -16.72 0.39 -4.77
N ILE A 44 -16.62 1.72 -4.65
CA ILE A 44 -15.40 2.45 -4.98
C ILE A 44 -14.32 2.18 -3.93
N LYS A 45 -14.67 2.16 -2.64
CA LYS A 45 -13.75 1.76 -1.56
C LYS A 45 -13.22 0.34 -1.82
N PHE A 46 -14.10 -0.58 -2.20
CA PHE A 46 -13.77 -1.96 -2.53
C PHE A 46 -12.78 -2.06 -3.70
N LEU A 47 -13.04 -1.39 -4.82
CA LEU A 47 -12.12 -1.39 -5.97
C LEU A 47 -10.76 -0.78 -5.59
N CYS A 48 -10.77 0.28 -4.77
CA CYS A 48 -9.53 0.89 -4.28
C CYS A 48 -8.71 -0.07 -3.41
N LEU A 49 -9.35 -0.86 -2.54
CA LEU A 49 -8.69 -1.89 -1.74
C LEU A 49 -8.02 -2.95 -2.63
N ILE A 50 -8.72 -3.44 -3.65
CA ILE A 50 -8.17 -4.42 -4.60
C ILE A 50 -6.98 -3.83 -5.34
N PHE A 51 -7.09 -2.61 -5.85
CA PHE A 51 -6.00 -1.95 -6.57
C PHE A 51 -4.77 -1.69 -5.70
N LEU A 52 -4.97 -1.33 -4.42
CA LEU A 52 -3.88 -1.17 -3.45
C LEU A 52 -3.17 -2.48 -3.16
N PHE A 53 -3.93 -3.57 -3.02
CA PHE A 53 -3.36 -4.90 -2.81
C PHE A 53 -2.52 -5.34 -4.01
N ILE A 54 -3.10 -5.29 -5.22
CA ILE A 54 -2.42 -5.68 -6.46
C ILE A 54 -1.18 -4.81 -6.68
N SER A 55 -1.30 -3.49 -6.54
CA SER A 55 -0.15 -2.59 -6.74
C SER A 55 0.96 -2.80 -5.70
N GLY A 56 0.60 -3.11 -4.46
CA GLY A 56 1.55 -3.49 -3.41
C GLY A 56 2.35 -4.74 -3.77
N VAL A 57 1.67 -5.79 -4.23
CA VAL A 57 2.29 -7.06 -4.66
C VAL A 57 3.17 -6.85 -5.89
N VAL A 58 2.67 -6.13 -6.90
CA VAL A 58 3.42 -5.82 -8.13
C VAL A 58 4.70 -5.04 -7.81
N ASN A 59 4.62 -4.03 -6.94
CA ASN A 59 5.82 -3.28 -6.52
C ASN A 59 6.85 -4.19 -5.85
N LEU A 60 6.43 -5.16 -5.03
CA LEU A 60 7.31 -6.12 -4.36
C LEU A 60 8.08 -6.98 -5.38
N ILE A 61 7.37 -7.51 -6.37
CA ILE A 61 7.94 -8.34 -7.44
C ILE A 61 8.89 -7.53 -8.32
N LEU A 62 8.52 -6.30 -8.66
CA LEU A 62 9.29 -5.43 -9.54
C LEU A 62 10.54 -4.82 -8.88
N LEU A 63 10.50 -4.56 -7.57
CA LEU A 63 11.60 -3.89 -6.87
C LEU A 63 12.82 -4.80 -6.60
N LYS A 64 12.69 -6.13 -6.64
CA LYS A 64 13.78 -7.11 -6.38
C LYS A 64 14.79 -6.61 -5.31
N PRO A 65 14.35 -6.49 -4.04
CA PRO A 65 15.06 -5.76 -3.00
C PRO A 65 16.48 -6.30 -2.71
N SER A 66 16.73 -7.58 -2.99
CA SER A 66 18.07 -8.21 -2.86
C SER A 66 19.14 -7.58 -3.75
N LYS A 67 18.76 -6.85 -4.80
CA LYS A 67 19.73 -6.13 -5.67
C LYS A 67 19.98 -4.69 -5.23
N ILE A 68 19.12 -4.13 -4.38
CA ILE A 68 19.11 -2.71 -4.02
C ILE A 68 19.67 -2.48 -2.61
N PHE A 69 19.52 -3.46 -1.71
CA PHE A 69 19.90 -3.35 -0.31
C PHE A 69 21.06 -4.26 0.07
N ASP A 70 21.72 -3.95 1.19
CA ASP A 70 22.52 -4.90 1.96
C ASP A 70 21.62 -5.94 2.65
N GLU A 71 22.19 -7.05 3.14
CA GLU A 71 21.42 -8.19 3.64
C GLU A 71 20.52 -7.84 4.84
N ASN A 72 20.99 -6.97 5.75
CA ASN A 72 20.24 -6.58 6.94
C ASN A 72 19.11 -5.60 6.60
N THR A 73 19.39 -4.58 5.78
CA THR A 73 18.34 -3.66 5.30
C THR A 73 17.31 -4.37 4.45
N ASN A 74 17.71 -5.34 3.62
CA ASN A 74 16.77 -6.14 2.83
C ASN A 74 15.77 -6.87 3.75
N LYS A 75 16.27 -7.55 4.80
CA LYS A 75 15.40 -8.23 5.78
C LYS A 75 14.43 -7.27 6.46
N LEU A 76 14.90 -6.09 6.88
CA LEU A 76 14.05 -5.07 7.49
C LEU A 76 12.99 -4.54 6.51
N TRP A 77 13.40 -4.18 5.30
CA TRP A 77 12.50 -3.65 4.28
C TRP A 77 11.42 -4.67 3.91
N VAL A 78 11.81 -5.92 3.67
CA VAL A 78 10.88 -7.02 3.38
C VAL A 78 9.89 -7.21 4.53
N ARG A 79 10.34 -7.20 5.80
CA ARG A 79 9.44 -7.26 6.97
C ARG A 79 8.44 -6.11 7.00
N LEU A 80 8.86 -4.89 6.66
CA LEU A 80 7.96 -3.73 6.61
C LEU A 80 6.90 -3.87 5.52
N ILE A 81 7.25 -4.43 4.36
CA ILE A 81 6.27 -4.70 3.32
C ILE A 81 5.29 -5.81 3.74
N TYR A 82 5.78 -6.90 4.35
CA TYR A 82 4.90 -7.95 4.89
C TYR A 82 3.99 -7.42 5.98
N ALA A 83 4.48 -6.58 6.90
CA ALA A 83 3.66 -5.93 7.91
C ALA A 83 2.56 -5.08 7.25
N LYS A 84 2.89 -4.33 6.20
CA LYS A 84 1.89 -3.59 5.42
C LYS A 84 0.86 -4.51 4.74
N LEU A 85 1.28 -5.63 4.16
CA LEU A 85 0.37 -6.62 3.58
C LEU A 85 -0.56 -7.22 4.64
N VAL A 86 -0.04 -7.55 5.81
CA VAL A 86 -0.85 -8.05 6.95
C VAL A 86 -1.84 -7.00 7.40
N LEU A 87 -1.45 -5.73 7.51
CA LEU A 87 -2.39 -4.64 7.83
C LEU A 87 -3.49 -4.49 6.77
N TRP A 88 -3.20 -4.71 5.49
CA TRP A 88 -4.24 -4.77 4.47
C TRP A 88 -5.23 -5.92 4.68
N LEU A 89 -4.82 -7.04 5.26
CA LEU A 89 -5.74 -8.14 5.60
C LEU A 89 -6.77 -7.72 6.67
N PHE A 90 -6.50 -6.69 7.47
CA PHE A 90 -7.51 -6.17 8.40
C PHE A 90 -8.63 -5.40 7.69
N TYR A 91 -8.43 -4.93 6.44
CA TYR A 91 -9.51 -4.43 5.58
C TYR A 91 -10.27 -5.56 4.85
N LEU A 92 -9.87 -6.82 5.01
CA LEU A 92 -10.49 -7.95 4.33
C LEU A 92 -11.88 -8.32 4.88
N PRO A 93 -12.21 -8.13 6.16
CA PRO A 93 -13.60 -8.27 6.58
C PRO A 93 -14.50 -7.13 6.07
N TYR A 94 -13.98 -5.99 5.59
CA TYR A 94 -14.76 -5.03 4.78
C TYR A 94 -15.11 -5.62 3.40
N PHE A 95 -14.17 -6.36 2.80
CA PHE A 95 -14.41 -7.11 1.58
C PHE A 95 -15.54 -8.14 1.77
N PHE A 96 -15.59 -8.81 2.93
CA PHE A 96 -16.68 -9.72 3.25
C PHE A 96 -17.98 -8.99 3.64
N ALA A 97 -17.92 -7.89 4.39
CA ALA A 97 -19.07 -7.07 4.76
C ALA A 97 -19.96 -6.71 3.55
N CYS A 98 -19.33 -6.29 2.45
CA CYS A 98 -20.01 -5.97 1.20
C CYS A 98 -20.66 -7.20 0.49
N LEU A 99 -20.22 -8.43 0.80
CA LEU A 99 -20.69 -9.66 0.16
C LEU A 99 -21.73 -10.43 0.99
N ILE A 100 -21.70 -10.30 2.31
CA ILE A 100 -22.52 -11.09 3.26
C ILE A 100 -23.35 -10.23 4.22
N ASP A 101 -23.58 -8.96 3.89
CA ASP A 101 -24.45 -8.03 4.64
C ASP A 101 -24.05 -7.93 6.13
N PHE A 102 -22.74 -7.97 6.38
CA PHE A 102 -22.15 -7.95 7.72
C PHE A 102 -21.73 -6.53 8.08
N SER A 103 -22.24 -5.99 9.19
CA SER A 103 -21.82 -4.68 9.71
C SER A 103 -20.38 -4.76 10.24
N TYR A 104 -19.46 -4.13 9.51
CA TYR A 104 -18.06 -3.97 9.92
C TYR A 104 -17.93 -2.83 10.95
N PRO A 105 -16.98 -2.88 11.92
CA PRO A 105 -16.95 -1.93 13.03
C PRO A 105 -16.66 -0.46 12.66
N SER A 106 -16.99 0.42 13.62
CA SER A 106 -16.94 1.89 13.63
C SER A 106 -15.82 2.55 12.81
N ALA A 107 -16.14 3.67 12.16
CA ALA A 107 -15.23 4.56 11.42
C ALA A 107 -13.90 4.87 12.13
N ILE A 108 -13.87 4.86 13.47
CA ILE A 108 -12.65 5.03 14.29
C ILE A 108 -11.60 3.96 13.98
N ILE A 109 -11.99 2.69 13.80
CA ILE A 109 -11.05 1.59 13.52
C ILE A 109 -10.44 1.76 12.14
N GLU A 110 -11.23 2.19 11.14
CA GLU A 110 -10.73 2.48 9.80
C GLU A 110 -9.65 3.58 9.82
N VAL A 111 -9.90 4.65 10.58
CA VAL A 111 -8.95 5.77 10.70
C VAL A 111 -7.67 5.32 11.41
N ILE A 112 -7.77 4.56 12.51
CA ILE A 112 -6.59 4.03 13.20
C ILE A 112 -5.76 3.15 12.26
N LEU A 113 -6.41 2.24 11.54
CA LEU A 113 -5.73 1.33 10.61
C LEU A 113 -5.07 2.11 9.47
N ALA A 114 -5.76 3.12 8.91
CA ALA A 114 -5.23 3.99 7.87
C ALA A 114 -3.98 4.76 8.34
N VAL A 115 -4.01 5.32 9.56
CA VAL A 115 -2.87 6.02 10.17
C VAL A 115 -1.68 5.09 10.35
N ILE A 116 -1.88 3.89 10.89
CA ILE A 116 -0.79 2.90 11.07
C ILE A 116 -0.18 2.55 9.70
N ILE A 117 -1.00 2.33 8.67
CA ILE A 117 -0.50 2.04 7.32
C ILE A 117 0.31 3.20 6.75
N ILE A 118 -0.09 4.46 6.96
CA ILE A 118 0.71 5.62 6.54
C ILE A 118 2.06 5.63 7.25
N LEU A 119 2.08 5.41 8.56
CA LEU A 119 3.32 5.44 9.35
C LEU A 119 4.29 4.36 8.87
N ILE A 120 3.82 3.12 8.72
CA ILE A 120 4.63 2.02 8.18
C ILE A 120 5.08 2.32 6.74
N SER A 121 4.21 2.87 5.89
CA SER A 121 4.56 3.21 4.51
C SER A 121 5.64 4.29 4.44
N SER A 122 5.55 5.30 5.30
CA SER A 122 6.50 6.42 5.38
C SER A 122 7.84 5.95 5.93
N PHE A 123 7.82 5.09 6.94
CA PHE A 123 9.03 4.46 7.48
C PHE A 123 9.70 3.55 6.45
N ALA A 124 8.94 2.68 5.77
CA ALA A 124 9.46 1.82 4.71
C ALA A 124 10.09 2.60 3.55
N LYS A 125 9.49 3.76 3.19
CA LYS A 125 10.07 4.68 2.20
C LYS A 125 11.39 5.27 2.71
N THR A 126 11.43 5.74 3.95
CA THR A 126 12.64 6.33 4.55
C THR A 126 13.78 5.32 4.60
N VAL A 127 13.49 4.09 5.03
CA VAL A 127 14.48 2.98 5.03
C VAL A 127 14.97 2.70 3.62
N ARG A 128 14.08 2.69 2.62
CA ARG A 128 14.48 2.49 1.22
C ARG A 128 15.38 3.62 0.73
N ASP A 129 14.95 4.86 0.89
CA ASP A 129 15.62 6.01 0.27
C ASP A 129 16.97 6.31 0.97
N GLY A 130 17.09 6.00 2.27
CA GLY A 130 18.33 6.19 3.04
C GLY A 130 19.37 5.07 2.92
N ASN A 131 18.99 3.86 2.47
CA ASN A 131 19.88 2.70 2.43
C ASN A 131 19.92 2.02 1.04
N ALA A 132 19.32 2.62 0.01
CA ALA A 132 19.44 2.10 -1.35
C ALA A 132 20.86 2.31 -1.86
N LYS A 133 21.47 1.23 -2.38
CA LYS A 133 22.75 1.31 -3.09
C LYS A 133 22.66 2.30 -4.24
N THR A 134 23.72 3.06 -4.43
CA THR A 134 23.84 3.99 -5.54
C THR A 134 23.87 3.24 -6.88
N PRO A 135 23.48 3.88 -8.00
CA PRO A 135 23.54 3.25 -9.32
C PRO A 135 24.95 2.71 -9.67
N GLU A 136 25.99 3.38 -9.18
CA GLU A 136 27.40 3.02 -9.38
C GLU A 136 27.77 1.73 -8.64
N GLU A 137 27.28 1.54 -7.41
CA GLU A 137 27.48 0.31 -6.63
C GLU A 137 26.72 -0.88 -7.23
N ILE A 138 25.53 -0.63 -7.79
CA ILE A 138 24.74 -1.67 -8.46
C ILE A 138 25.41 -2.10 -9.77
N ALA A 139 26.05 -1.17 -10.49
CA ALA A 139 26.80 -1.48 -11.71
C ALA A 139 28.01 -2.39 -11.44
N LYS A 140 28.73 -2.14 -10.34
CA LYS A 140 29.88 -2.97 -9.91
C LYS A 140 29.52 -4.40 -9.49
N LEU A 141 28.26 -4.66 -9.14
CA LEU A 141 27.76 -6.01 -8.77
C LEU A 141 27.26 -6.81 -9.98
N ARG A 142 27.40 -6.25 -11.18
CA ARG A 142 26.92 -6.83 -12.44
C ARG A 142 28.05 -7.39 -13.32
N ASP A 143 29.29 -7.10 -12.96
CA ASP A 143 30.54 -7.65 -13.51
C ASP A 143 31.02 -8.83 -12.63
#